data_AF-A0A2V5R2N9-F1
#
_entry.id   AF-A0A2V5R2N9-F1
#
_cell.length_a   1.000
_cell.length_b   1.000
_cell.length_c   1.000
_cell.angle_alpha   90.00
_cell.angle_beta   90.00
_cell.angle_gamma   90.00
#
_symmetry.space_group_name_H-M   'P 1'
#
loop_
_entity.id
_entity.type
_entity.pdbx_description
1 polymer ?
#
loop_
_entity_poly.entity_id
_entity_poly.type
_entity_poly.pdbx_seq_one_letter_code
_entity_poly.pdbx_strand_id
1 'polypeptide(L)'
;MIQANCRARFTAADFDFVVRILARSQSESISLVDLLSDSETRDSVIDSPRLVEAILCNDSQLRISSQFYFYVLARYVLRDAGVRDRKLCDYVGSLLENFSRARVLQGPQADNESPRQYLSDMLIALSRATQDEAFLLRAHVGNYSLFISGIFHENTQRRSLRGAPDIGFYENLGRRNYHLLSSHATARRCELDDVYAELADRFRDVRLALNQLADRLLNLDEGDRPTLL
;
A
#
# COMPACT_ATOMS: atom_id res chain seq x y z
N MET A 1 -13.64 -2.54 5.87
CA MET A 1 -12.51 -3.47 6.02
C MET A 1 -11.78 -3.53 4.70
N ILE A 2 -10.44 -3.51 4.70
CA ILE A 2 -9.65 -3.63 3.46
C ILE A 2 -9.76 -5.08 2.95
N GLN A 3 -9.95 -5.23 1.64
CA GLN A 3 -9.99 -6.52 0.94
C GLN A 3 -8.71 -6.69 0.12
N ALA A 4 -8.25 -7.93 -0.07
CA ALA A 4 -7.10 -8.24 -0.92
C ALA A 4 -7.54 -8.44 -2.39
N ASN A 5 -8.06 -7.39 -3.04
CA ASN A 5 -8.71 -7.53 -4.36
C ASN A 5 -8.34 -6.45 -5.39
N CYS A 6 -7.15 -5.84 -5.31
CA CYS A 6 -6.69 -4.85 -6.30
C CYS A 6 -6.81 -5.39 -7.74
N ARG A 7 -6.26 -6.59 -8.01
CA ARG A 7 -6.26 -7.20 -9.34
C ARG A 7 -7.64 -7.49 -9.93
N ALA A 8 -8.65 -7.68 -9.09
CA ALA A 8 -10.03 -7.89 -9.53
C ALA A 8 -10.73 -6.58 -9.96
N ARG A 9 -10.13 -5.43 -9.64
CA ARG A 9 -10.72 -4.09 -9.83
C ARG A 9 -10.03 -3.28 -10.93
N PHE A 10 -9.11 -3.89 -11.69
CA PHE A 10 -8.48 -3.23 -12.83
C PHE A 10 -9.51 -2.88 -13.91
N THR A 11 -9.31 -1.71 -14.49
CA THR A 11 -10.20 -1.10 -15.47
C THR A 11 -9.65 -1.28 -16.89
N ALA A 12 -10.48 -1.06 -17.90
CA ALA A 12 -10.03 -1.06 -19.29
C ALA A 12 -8.92 -0.01 -19.53
N ALA A 13 -9.00 1.15 -18.87
CA ALA A 13 -7.98 2.19 -18.96
C ALA A 13 -6.61 1.73 -18.43
N ASP A 14 -6.60 0.84 -17.42
CA ASP A 14 -5.36 0.25 -16.90
C ASP A 14 -4.71 -0.68 -17.92
N PHE A 15 -5.52 -1.49 -18.62
CA PHE A 15 -5.02 -2.37 -19.67
C PHE A 15 -4.54 -1.59 -20.90
N ASP A 16 -5.26 -0.53 -21.29
CA ASP A 16 -4.82 0.37 -22.36
C ASP A 16 -3.47 1.02 -22.02
N PHE A 17 -3.28 1.41 -20.75
CA PHE A 17 -2.00 1.91 -20.26
C PHE A 17 -0.89 0.86 -20.39
N VAL A 18 -1.13 -0.37 -19.93
CA VAL A 18 -0.14 -1.46 -20.01
C VAL A 18 0.28 -1.72 -21.46
N VAL A 19 -0.69 -1.85 -22.37
CA VAL A 19 -0.41 -2.08 -23.80
C VAL A 19 0.40 -0.91 -24.38
N ARG A 20 0.00 0.33 -24.07
CA ARG A 20 0.70 1.54 -24.55
C ARG A 20 2.16 1.61 -24.09
N ILE A 21 2.45 1.19 -22.87
CA ILE A 21 3.82 1.25 -22.32
C ILE A 21 4.68 0.08 -22.80
N LEU A 22 4.10 -1.12 -22.90
CA LEU A 22 4.89 -2.32 -23.17
C LEU A 22 5.06 -2.62 -24.66
N ALA A 23 4.04 -2.38 -25.48
CA ALA A 23 4.08 -2.68 -26.90
C ALA A 23 5.10 -1.80 -27.65
N ARG A 24 5.91 -2.42 -28.50
CA ARG A 24 6.84 -1.74 -29.42
C ARG A 24 6.36 -1.76 -30.87
N SER A 25 5.33 -2.56 -31.17
CA SER A 25 4.72 -2.68 -32.50
C SER A 25 3.23 -3.02 -32.41
N GLN A 26 2.49 -2.82 -33.51
CA GLN A 26 1.06 -3.14 -33.56
C GLN A 26 0.77 -4.64 -33.39
N SER A 27 1.67 -5.52 -33.83
CA SER A 27 1.54 -6.97 -33.62
C SER A 27 1.70 -7.33 -32.14
N GLU A 28 2.64 -6.69 -31.43
CA GLU A 28 2.82 -6.91 -29.99
C GLU A 28 1.63 -6.38 -29.18
N SER A 29 0.99 -5.30 -29.61
CA SER A 29 -0.22 -4.78 -28.96
C SER A 29 -1.34 -5.82 -28.94
N ILE A 30 -1.57 -6.54 -30.04
CA ILE A 30 -2.60 -7.58 -30.13
C ILE A 30 -2.25 -8.74 -29.19
N SER A 31 -1.00 -9.22 -29.23
CA SER A 31 -0.54 -10.29 -28.34
C SER A 31 -0.62 -9.90 -26.85
N LEU A 32 -0.35 -8.64 -26.49
CA LEU A 32 -0.46 -8.17 -25.11
C LEU A 32 -1.92 -8.11 -24.62
N VAL A 33 -2.86 -7.75 -25.48
CA VAL A 33 -4.30 -7.79 -25.13
C VAL A 33 -4.74 -9.23 -24.84
N ASP A 34 -4.27 -10.20 -25.62
CA ASP A 34 -4.55 -11.62 -25.38
C ASP A 34 -3.95 -12.08 -24.04
N LEU A 35 -2.69 -11.70 -23.74
CA LEU A 35 -2.03 -12.01 -22.46
C LEU A 35 -2.69 -11.33 -21.26
N LEU A 36 -3.26 -10.14 -21.42
CA LEU A 36 -3.97 -9.47 -20.33
C LEU A 36 -5.34 -10.10 -20.02
N SER A 37 -5.87 -10.91 -20.95
CA SER A 37 -7.13 -11.62 -20.79
C SER A 37 -7.00 -12.88 -19.92
N ASP A 38 -5.82 -13.51 -19.90
CA ASP A 38 -5.52 -14.64 -19.01
C ASP A 38 -4.90 -14.16 -17.69
N SER A 39 -5.37 -14.73 -16.57
CA SER A 39 -5.03 -14.22 -15.23
C SER A 39 -3.57 -14.40 -14.85
N GLU A 40 -2.93 -15.50 -15.27
CA GLU A 40 -1.56 -15.84 -14.89
C GLU A 40 -0.53 -15.07 -15.72
N THR A 41 -0.79 -14.97 -17.03
CA THR A 41 0.03 -14.18 -17.94
C THR A 41 -0.11 -12.69 -17.67
N ARG A 42 -1.32 -12.19 -17.36
CA ARG A 42 -1.56 -10.81 -16.90
C ARG A 42 -0.69 -10.43 -15.71
N ASP A 43 -0.63 -11.28 -14.68
CA ASP A 43 0.19 -11.01 -13.50
C ASP A 43 1.68 -10.86 -13.85
N SER A 44 2.16 -11.67 -14.80
CA SER A 44 3.55 -11.61 -15.27
C SER A 44 3.83 -10.36 -16.10
N VAL A 45 2.85 -9.92 -16.91
CA VAL A 45 2.93 -8.68 -17.69
C VAL A 45 2.97 -7.45 -16.77
N ILE A 46 2.16 -7.44 -15.71
CA ILE A 46 2.09 -6.34 -14.73
C ILE A 46 3.37 -6.25 -13.88
N ASP A 47 4.07 -7.35 -13.66
CA ASP A 47 5.34 -7.40 -12.94
C ASP A 47 6.52 -6.77 -13.74
N SER A 48 6.27 -6.15 -14.90
CA SER A 48 7.27 -5.49 -15.74
C SER A 48 7.78 -4.17 -15.12
N PRO A 49 9.10 -4.00 -14.93
CA PRO A 49 9.67 -2.78 -14.34
C PRO A 49 9.42 -1.53 -15.18
N ARG A 50 9.21 -1.68 -16.50
CA ARG A 50 8.87 -0.57 -17.41
C ARG A 50 7.56 0.12 -17.03
N LEU A 51 6.62 -0.60 -16.42
CA LEU A 51 5.36 -0.01 -15.94
C LEU A 51 5.61 0.92 -14.76
N VAL A 52 6.52 0.54 -13.86
CA VAL A 52 6.89 1.35 -12.69
C VAL A 52 7.60 2.61 -13.14
N GLU A 53 8.60 2.49 -14.01
CA GLU A 53 9.30 3.64 -14.60
C GLU A 53 8.31 4.58 -15.28
N ALA A 54 7.37 4.06 -16.07
CA ALA A 54 6.34 4.87 -16.68
C ALA A 54 5.43 5.56 -15.64
N ILE A 55 5.03 4.88 -14.57
CA ILE A 55 4.19 5.49 -13.53
C ILE A 55 4.95 6.59 -12.78
N LEU A 56 6.24 6.41 -12.52
CA LEU A 56 7.06 7.36 -11.77
C LEU A 56 7.50 8.57 -12.61
N CYS A 57 7.71 8.39 -13.92
CA CYS A 57 8.21 9.46 -14.81
C CYS A 57 7.11 10.25 -15.54
N ASN A 58 5.84 9.83 -15.51
CA ASN A 58 4.77 10.52 -16.24
C ASN A 58 4.07 11.57 -15.37
N ASP A 59 4.34 12.84 -15.63
CA ASP A 59 3.87 13.94 -14.80
C ASP A 59 2.48 14.52 -15.20
N SER A 60 2.04 14.38 -16.46
CA SER A 60 0.94 15.25 -16.95
C SER A 60 -0.43 14.63 -17.22
N GLN A 61 -0.64 13.30 -17.12
CA GLN A 61 -1.98 12.67 -17.05
C GLN A 61 -1.88 11.13 -16.98
N LEU A 62 -1.58 10.59 -15.79
CA LEU A 62 -1.78 9.18 -15.51
C LEU A 62 -3.27 8.85 -15.52
N ARG A 63 -3.77 8.37 -16.65
CA ARG A 63 -5.15 7.87 -16.81
C ARG A 63 -5.27 6.41 -16.39
N ILE A 64 -4.88 6.13 -15.15
CA ILE A 64 -4.99 4.81 -14.53
C ILE A 64 -5.81 4.90 -13.25
N SER A 65 -6.38 3.77 -12.86
CA SER A 65 -7.12 3.64 -11.62
C SER A 65 -6.17 3.70 -10.42
N SER A 66 -6.67 4.20 -9.28
CA SER A 66 -5.88 4.24 -8.03
C SER A 66 -5.46 2.84 -7.58
N GLN A 67 -6.31 1.83 -7.83
CA GLN A 67 -6.04 0.45 -7.48
C GLN A 67 -4.85 -0.09 -8.27
N PHE A 68 -4.81 0.16 -9.58
CA PHE A 68 -3.71 -0.24 -10.44
C PHE A 68 -2.41 0.49 -10.05
N TYR A 69 -2.48 1.80 -9.83
CA TYR A 69 -1.34 2.61 -9.38
C TYR A 69 -0.70 2.04 -8.11
N PHE A 70 -1.48 1.85 -7.04
CA PHE A 70 -0.94 1.36 -5.77
C PHE A 70 -0.51 -0.10 -5.84
N TYR A 71 -1.20 -0.94 -6.61
CA TYR A 71 -0.80 -2.33 -6.79
C TYR A 71 0.56 -2.45 -7.48
N VAL A 72 0.76 -1.80 -8.63
CA VAL A 72 2.01 -1.88 -9.40
C VAL A 72 3.20 -1.41 -8.57
N LEU A 73 3.04 -0.27 -7.89
CA LEU A 73 4.09 0.28 -7.03
C LEU A 73 4.40 -0.60 -5.83
N ALA A 74 3.38 -1.07 -5.10
CA ALA A 74 3.57 -1.97 -3.97
C ALA A 74 4.22 -3.28 -4.42
N ARG A 75 3.74 -3.85 -5.52
CA ARG A 75 4.25 -5.11 -6.09
C ARG A 75 5.73 -5.01 -6.44
N TYR A 76 6.15 -3.90 -7.02
CA TYR A 76 7.54 -3.66 -7.38
C TYR A 76 8.47 -3.69 -6.16
N VAL A 77 8.19 -2.89 -5.13
CA VAL A 77 9.04 -2.82 -3.93
C VAL A 77 8.95 -4.08 -3.07
N LEU A 78 7.77 -4.71 -2.98
CA LEU A 78 7.60 -5.95 -2.22
C LEU A 78 8.37 -7.11 -2.86
N ARG A 79 8.36 -7.20 -4.19
CA ARG A 79 9.13 -8.21 -4.91
C ARG A 79 10.64 -8.05 -4.68
N ASP A 80 11.14 -6.81 -4.66
CA ASP A 80 12.54 -6.50 -4.34
C ASP A 80 12.91 -6.92 -2.91
N ALA A 81 11.99 -6.71 -1.95
CA ALA A 81 12.10 -7.21 -0.57
C ALA A 81 11.85 -8.73 -0.42
N GLY A 82 11.72 -9.49 -1.52
CA GLY A 82 11.49 -10.93 -1.52
C GLY A 82 10.08 -11.34 -1.08
N VAL A 83 9.13 -10.43 -0.99
CA VAL A 83 7.71 -10.68 -0.73
C VAL A 83 7.03 -10.96 -2.06
N ARG A 84 6.78 -12.25 -2.34
CA ARG A 84 6.25 -12.69 -3.65
C ARG A 84 4.76 -13.02 -3.65
N ASP A 85 4.15 -13.14 -2.47
CA ASP A 85 2.72 -13.41 -2.35
C ASP A 85 1.92 -12.27 -3.01
N ARG A 86 1.13 -12.62 -4.03
CA ARG A 86 0.33 -11.66 -4.79
C ARG A 86 -0.89 -11.18 -4.03
N LYS A 87 -1.48 -12.03 -3.18
CA LYS A 87 -2.63 -11.69 -2.34
C LYS A 87 -2.21 -10.72 -1.25
N LEU A 88 -1.02 -10.89 -0.67
CA LEU A 88 -0.46 -9.90 0.23
C LEU A 88 -0.17 -8.56 -0.48
N CYS A 89 0.34 -8.61 -1.72
CA CYS A 89 0.49 -7.40 -2.54
C CYS A 89 -0.86 -6.72 -2.83
N ASP A 90 -1.92 -7.48 -3.13
CA ASP A 90 -3.28 -6.96 -3.30
C ASP A 90 -3.78 -6.24 -2.02
N TYR A 91 -3.50 -6.84 -0.85
CA TYR A 91 -3.88 -6.25 0.42
C TYR A 91 -3.13 -4.94 0.71
N VAL A 92 -1.80 -4.94 0.52
CA VAL A 92 -0.97 -3.74 0.72
C VAL A 92 -1.37 -2.64 -0.27
N GLY A 93 -1.60 -2.97 -1.55
CA GLY A 93 -2.09 -2.01 -2.54
C GLY A 93 -3.42 -1.38 -2.14
N SER A 94 -4.38 -2.20 -1.67
CA SER A 94 -5.68 -1.71 -1.20
C SER A 94 -5.57 -0.89 0.08
N LEU A 95 -4.63 -1.22 0.96
CA LEU A 95 -4.31 -0.45 2.16
C LEU A 95 -3.79 0.94 1.78
N LEU A 96 -2.79 1.01 0.90
CA LEU A 96 -2.23 2.28 0.43
C LEU A 96 -3.31 3.14 -0.24
N GLU A 97 -4.16 2.54 -1.08
CA GLU A 97 -5.29 3.22 -1.71
C GLU A 97 -6.23 3.84 -0.67
N ASN A 98 -6.65 3.06 0.32
CA ASN A 98 -7.63 3.48 1.32
C ASN A 98 -7.10 4.62 2.20
N PHE A 99 -5.86 4.51 2.68
CA PHE A 99 -5.27 5.55 3.54
C PHE A 99 -4.89 6.81 2.76
N SER A 100 -4.49 6.67 1.50
CA SER A 100 -4.21 7.83 0.64
C SER A 100 -5.50 8.63 0.36
N ARG A 101 -6.60 7.95 0.03
CA ARG A 101 -7.92 8.59 -0.14
C ARG A 101 -8.40 9.27 1.13
N ALA A 102 -8.29 8.61 2.28
CA ALA A 102 -8.69 9.18 3.56
C ALA A 102 -7.93 10.49 3.87
N ARG A 103 -6.63 10.53 3.55
CA ARG A 103 -5.79 11.72 3.75
C ARG A 103 -6.11 12.85 2.78
N VAL A 104 -6.36 12.55 1.50
CA VAL A 104 -6.79 13.56 0.51
C VAL A 104 -8.10 14.20 0.93
N LEU A 105 -9.06 13.40 1.43
CA LEU A 105 -10.35 13.90 1.91
C LEU A 105 -10.24 14.77 3.17
N GLN A 106 -9.24 14.53 4.03
CA GLN A 106 -9.00 15.35 5.21
C GLN A 106 -8.25 16.66 4.89
N GLY A 107 -7.60 16.79 3.73
CA GLY A 107 -6.93 18.00 3.28
C GLY A 107 -5.67 18.39 4.08
N PRO A 108 -4.82 19.30 3.58
CA PRO A 108 -3.62 19.77 4.28
C PRO A 108 -3.91 20.61 5.53
N GLN A 109 -5.16 21.07 5.70
CA GLN A 109 -5.61 22.01 6.73
C GLN A 109 -6.60 21.40 7.74
N ALA A 110 -6.79 20.07 7.79
CA ALA A 110 -7.47 19.46 8.93
C ALA A 110 -6.57 19.56 10.18
N ASP A 111 -6.60 20.74 10.79
CA ASP A 111 -6.51 20.91 12.22
C ASP A 111 -7.56 19.97 12.85
N ASN A 112 -7.12 18.87 13.49
CA ASN A 112 -7.59 18.54 14.85
C ASN A 112 -7.11 17.22 15.47
N GLU A 113 -6.35 16.35 14.81
CA GLU A 113 -5.72 15.23 15.54
C GLU A 113 -4.30 14.99 15.07
N SER A 114 -3.33 15.19 15.96
CA SER A 114 -2.00 14.67 15.71
C SER A 114 -2.11 13.13 15.51
N PRO A 115 -1.35 12.50 14.59
CA PRO A 115 -1.19 11.05 14.49
C PRO A 115 -1.06 10.31 15.83
N ARG A 116 -0.54 10.97 16.86
CA ARG A 116 -0.47 10.45 18.23
C ARG A 116 -1.86 10.39 18.88
N GLN A 117 -2.65 11.45 18.77
CA GLN A 117 -4.01 11.55 19.30
C GLN A 117 -4.94 10.56 18.60
N TYR A 118 -4.88 10.51 17.27
CA TYR A 118 -5.62 9.51 16.49
C TYR A 118 -5.28 8.08 16.94
N LEU A 119 -4.00 7.77 17.13
CA LEU A 119 -3.57 6.46 17.61
C LEU A 119 -4.01 6.19 19.06
N SER A 120 -3.90 7.15 19.97
CA SER A 120 -4.37 6.97 21.35
C SER A 120 -5.87 6.72 21.38
N ASP A 121 -6.65 7.43 20.58
CA ASP A 121 -8.10 7.30 20.54
C ASP A 121 -8.50 5.93 19.98
N MET A 122 -7.81 5.44 18.95
CA MET A 122 -8.00 4.07 18.45
C MET A 122 -7.65 3.00 19.50
N LEU A 123 -6.58 3.19 20.27
CA LEU A 123 -6.19 2.23 21.32
C LEU A 123 -7.16 2.26 22.51
N ILE A 124 -7.67 3.44 22.87
CA ILE A 124 -8.72 3.59 23.89
C ILE A 124 -10.00 2.91 23.41
N ALA A 125 -10.43 3.15 22.17
CA ALA A 125 -11.58 2.49 21.57
C ALA A 125 -11.42 0.96 21.58
N LEU A 126 -10.24 0.47 21.19
CA LEU A 126 -9.94 -0.96 21.19
C LEU A 126 -9.99 -1.57 22.59
N SER A 127 -9.59 -0.84 23.64
CA SER A 127 -9.66 -1.31 25.02
C SER A 127 -11.09 -1.47 25.56
N ARG A 128 -12.06 -0.81 24.92
CA ARG A 128 -13.49 -0.79 25.31
C ARG A 128 -14.38 -1.60 24.37
N ALA A 129 -13.84 -2.01 23.22
CA ALA A 129 -14.59 -2.65 22.16
C ALA A 129 -15.04 -4.07 22.54
N THR A 130 -16.21 -4.46 22.05
CA THR A 130 -16.65 -5.86 22.06
C THR A 130 -15.74 -6.71 21.17
N GLN A 131 -15.82 -8.04 21.28
CA GLN A 131 -14.96 -8.95 20.52
C GLN A 131 -15.08 -8.74 18.99
N ASP A 132 -16.28 -8.45 18.49
CA ASP A 132 -16.52 -8.24 17.05
C ASP A 132 -16.01 -6.87 16.57
N GLU A 133 -16.25 -5.81 17.34
CA GLU A 133 -15.74 -4.46 17.04
C GLU A 133 -14.20 -4.42 17.14
N ALA A 134 -13.64 -5.15 18.10
CA ALA A 134 -12.20 -5.26 18.30
C ALA A 134 -11.51 -5.82 17.06
N PHE A 135 -12.14 -6.71 16.29
CA PHE A 135 -11.55 -7.22 15.05
C PHE A 135 -11.26 -6.09 14.05
N LEU A 136 -12.25 -5.25 13.77
CA LEU A 136 -12.10 -4.14 12.82
C LEU A 136 -11.11 -3.09 13.33
N LEU A 137 -11.15 -2.77 14.62
CA LEU A 137 -10.21 -1.84 15.24
C LEU A 137 -8.77 -2.38 15.21
N ARG A 138 -8.55 -3.67 15.50
CA ARG A 138 -7.22 -4.31 15.40
C ARG A 138 -6.69 -4.27 13.98
N ALA A 139 -7.53 -4.60 12.99
CA ALA A 139 -7.13 -4.53 11.58
C ALA A 139 -6.73 -3.12 11.20
N HIS A 140 -7.51 -2.13 11.62
CA HIS A 140 -7.22 -0.74 11.34
C HIS A 140 -5.95 -0.24 12.04
N VAL A 141 -5.73 -0.59 13.32
CA VAL A 141 -4.50 -0.27 14.06
C VAL A 141 -3.27 -0.90 13.40
N GLY A 142 -3.37 -2.15 12.95
CA GLY A 142 -2.29 -2.82 12.21
C GLY A 142 -1.96 -2.10 10.90
N ASN A 143 -3.00 -1.82 10.11
CA ASN A 143 -2.86 -1.15 8.82
C ASN A 143 -2.32 0.28 8.94
N TYR A 144 -2.81 1.04 9.92
CA TYR A 144 -2.33 2.39 10.23
C TYR A 144 -0.86 2.36 10.64
N SER A 145 -0.47 1.40 11.48
CA SER A 145 0.91 1.23 11.90
C SER A 145 1.82 0.97 10.71
N LEU A 146 1.44 0.10 9.78
CA LEU A 146 2.21 -0.17 8.56
C LEU A 146 2.29 1.07 7.66
N PHE A 147 1.17 1.77 7.48
CA PHE A 147 1.10 2.96 6.63
C PHE A 147 1.98 4.11 7.13
N ILE A 148 1.87 4.45 8.42
CA ILE A 148 2.61 5.57 9.01
C ILE A 148 4.10 5.25 9.13
N SER A 149 4.46 4.03 9.51
CA SER A 149 5.86 3.62 9.66
C SER A 149 6.55 3.27 8.33
N GLY A 150 5.78 2.97 7.28
CA GLY A 150 6.24 2.71 5.92
C GLY A 150 6.30 3.98 5.07
N ILE A 151 5.14 4.55 4.74
CA ILE A 151 5.04 5.68 3.81
C ILE A 151 5.48 7.01 4.43
N PHE A 152 5.22 7.22 5.72
CA PHE A 152 5.55 8.47 6.43
C PHE A 152 6.72 8.30 7.39
N HIS A 153 7.67 7.42 7.05
CA HIS A 153 8.74 7.00 7.95
C HIS A 153 9.62 8.17 8.43
N GLU A 154 10.03 9.10 7.56
CA GLU A 154 10.81 10.28 7.94
C GLU A 154 10.05 11.20 8.90
N ASN A 155 8.77 11.43 8.64
CA ASN A 155 7.91 12.26 9.50
C ASN A 155 7.74 11.60 10.87
N THR A 156 7.58 10.28 10.90
CA THR A 156 7.49 9.49 12.13
C THR A 156 8.79 9.61 12.93
N GLN A 157 9.95 9.46 12.29
CA GLN A 157 11.25 9.59 12.93
C GLN A 157 11.49 11.01 13.48
N ARG A 158 11.23 12.05 12.67
CA ARG A 158 11.34 13.46 13.12
C ARG A 158 10.44 13.77 14.30
N ARG A 159 9.22 13.21 14.34
CA ARG A 159 8.28 13.39 15.46
C ARG A 159 8.70 12.61 16.70
N SER A 160 9.35 11.46 16.55
CA SER A 160 9.86 10.66 17.67
C SER A 160 10.90 11.44 18.49
N LEU A 161 11.76 12.22 17.82
CA LEU A 161 12.69 13.16 18.48
C LEU A 161 11.99 14.24 19.33
N ARG A 162 10.68 14.41 19.17
CA ARG A 162 9.82 15.32 19.95
C ARG A 162 8.86 14.55 20.88
N GLY A 163 9.23 13.34 21.29
CA GLY A 163 8.45 12.50 22.20
C GLY A 163 7.27 11.75 21.58
N ALA A 164 7.28 11.49 20.26
CA ALA A 164 6.29 10.60 19.63
C ALA A 164 6.69 9.14 19.82
N PRO A 165 5.75 8.20 19.67
CA PRO A 165 6.11 6.82 19.41
C PRO A 165 7.08 6.72 18.22
N ASP A 166 8.08 5.89 18.37
CA ASP A 166 9.11 5.64 17.36
C ASP A 166 8.66 4.56 16.35
N ILE A 167 9.48 4.29 15.34
CA ILE A 167 9.19 3.25 14.34
C ILE A 167 9.06 1.88 15.01
N GLY A 168 9.88 1.58 16.03
CA GLY A 168 9.85 0.32 16.77
C GLY A 168 8.51 0.10 17.48
N PHE A 169 7.89 1.15 18.02
CA PHE A 169 6.56 1.09 18.59
C PHE A 169 5.51 0.67 17.55
N TYR A 170 5.46 1.35 16.40
CA TYR A 170 4.49 1.02 15.34
C TYR A 170 4.72 -0.37 14.77
N GLU A 171 5.98 -0.78 14.60
CA GLU A 171 6.33 -2.13 14.13
C GLU A 171 5.81 -3.20 15.10
N ASN A 172 6.07 -3.06 16.40
CA ASN A 172 5.57 -3.99 17.41
C ASN A 172 4.04 -3.99 17.49
N LEU A 173 3.42 -2.81 17.43
CA LEU A 173 1.97 -2.68 17.49
C LEU A 173 1.30 -3.34 16.28
N GLY A 174 1.82 -3.11 15.08
CA GLY A 174 1.32 -3.69 13.84
C GLY A 174 1.46 -5.21 13.82
N ARG A 175 2.66 -5.74 14.10
CA ARG A 175 2.94 -7.18 14.19
C ARG A 175 1.98 -7.89 15.13
N ARG A 176 1.79 -7.37 16.35
CA ARG A 176 0.91 -7.98 17.36
C ARG A 176 -0.54 -8.02 16.91
N ASN A 177 -1.04 -6.94 16.31
CA ASN A 177 -2.42 -6.89 15.84
C ASN A 177 -2.65 -7.86 14.69
N TYR A 178 -1.76 -7.92 13.70
CA TYR A 178 -1.86 -8.89 12.61
C TYR A 178 -1.76 -10.34 13.11
N HIS A 179 -0.87 -10.62 14.06
CA HIS A 179 -0.77 -11.95 14.65
C HIS A 179 -2.10 -12.36 15.30
N LEU A 180 -2.73 -11.47 16.07
CA LEU A 180 -4.04 -11.75 16.69
C LEU A 180 -5.16 -11.92 15.65
N LEU A 181 -5.11 -11.17 14.55
CA LEU A 181 -6.10 -11.28 13.47
C LEU A 181 -5.96 -12.58 12.69
N SER A 182 -4.74 -13.07 12.46
CA SER A 182 -4.47 -14.30 11.69
C SER A 182 -5.23 -15.51 12.23
N SER A 183 -5.41 -15.59 13.55
CA SER A 183 -6.11 -16.70 14.20
C SER A 183 -7.62 -16.49 14.33
N HIS A 184 -8.14 -15.32 13.97
CA HIS A 184 -9.53 -14.94 14.17
C HIS A 184 -10.47 -15.61 13.16
N ALA A 185 -11.66 -16.03 13.60
CA ALA A 185 -12.64 -16.68 12.72
C ALA A 185 -13.09 -15.79 11.55
N THR A 186 -13.24 -14.48 11.80
CA THR A 186 -13.56 -13.49 10.76
C THR A 186 -12.47 -13.39 9.70
N ALA A 187 -11.19 -13.48 10.06
CA ALA A 187 -10.10 -13.45 9.08
C ALA A 187 -10.19 -14.64 8.12
N ARG A 188 -10.45 -15.86 8.64
CA ARG A 188 -10.68 -17.06 7.82
C ARG A 188 -11.89 -16.91 6.89
N ARG A 189 -13.00 -16.38 7.41
CA ARG A 189 -14.23 -16.13 6.62
C ARG A 189 -14.01 -15.13 5.48
N CYS A 190 -13.09 -14.20 5.66
CA CYS A 190 -12.73 -13.20 4.66
C CYS A 190 -11.52 -13.61 3.82
N GLU A 191 -10.97 -14.82 4.04
CA GLU A 191 -9.75 -15.31 3.40
C GLU A 191 -8.60 -14.32 3.56
N LEU A 192 -8.35 -13.82 4.77
CA LEU A 192 -7.26 -12.89 5.08
C LEU A 192 -6.34 -13.41 6.19
N ASP A 193 -6.60 -14.61 6.74
CA ASP A 193 -5.82 -15.20 7.82
C ASP A 193 -4.35 -15.44 7.44
N ASP A 194 -4.11 -15.94 6.23
CA ASP A 194 -2.78 -16.09 5.62
C ASP A 194 -2.07 -14.75 5.42
N VAL A 195 -2.77 -13.75 4.87
CA VAL A 195 -2.24 -12.40 4.67
C VAL A 195 -1.86 -11.77 6.01
N TYR A 196 -2.70 -11.91 7.03
CA TYR A 196 -2.39 -11.40 8.37
C TYR A 196 -1.25 -12.15 9.02
N ALA A 197 -1.13 -13.47 8.83
CA ALA A 197 0.01 -14.23 9.33
C ALA A 197 1.32 -13.74 8.69
N GLU A 198 1.36 -13.62 7.36
CA GLU A 198 2.56 -13.17 6.66
C GLU A 198 2.90 -11.71 7.01
N LEU A 199 1.91 -10.82 7.12
CA LEU A 199 2.14 -9.44 7.58
C LEU A 199 2.65 -9.38 9.01
N ALA A 200 2.24 -10.29 9.90
CA ALA A 200 2.75 -10.35 11.26
C ALA A 200 4.23 -10.78 11.29
N ASP A 201 4.59 -11.77 10.48
CA ASP A 201 5.94 -12.31 10.42
C ASP A 201 6.91 -11.36 9.72
N ARG A 202 6.49 -10.84 8.56
CA ARG A 202 7.30 -10.03 7.64
C ARG A 202 7.03 -8.54 7.70
N PHE A 203 6.38 -8.06 8.77
CA PHE A 203 6.02 -6.64 8.91
C PHE A 203 7.18 -5.70 8.60
N ARG A 204 8.38 -6.00 9.12
CA ARG A 204 9.57 -5.18 8.93
C ARG A 204 10.00 -5.11 7.47
N ASP A 205 9.98 -6.24 6.76
CA ASP A 205 10.36 -6.30 5.35
C ASP A 205 9.38 -5.51 4.49
N VAL A 206 8.08 -5.70 4.72
CA VAL A 206 7.01 -4.96 4.05
C VAL A 206 7.14 -3.46 4.36
N ARG A 207 7.37 -3.07 5.62
CA ARG A 207 7.58 -1.68 6.02
C ARG A 207 8.78 -1.07 5.29
N LEU A 208 9.92 -1.74 5.27
CA LEU A 208 11.13 -1.24 4.60
C LEU A 208 10.93 -1.12 3.08
N ALA A 209 10.20 -2.04 2.46
CA ALA A 209 9.81 -1.92 1.05
C ALA A 209 8.95 -0.65 0.82
N LEU A 210 8.02 -0.35 1.73
CA LEU A 210 7.21 0.87 1.67
C LEU A 210 8.02 2.14 1.94
N ASN A 211 9.05 2.09 2.79
CA ASN A 211 9.99 3.22 2.94
C ASN A 211 10.67 3.52 1.59
N GLN A 212 11.19 2.50 0.92
CA GLN A 212 11.83 2.67 -0.39
C GLN A 212 10.85 3.24 -1.43
N LEU A 213 9.58 2.84 -1.38
CA LEU A 213 8.55 3.42 -2.24
C LEU A 213 8.37 4.91 -1.96
N ALA A 214 8.24 5.29 -0.68
CA ALA A 214 8.08 6.68 -0.29
C ALA A 214 9.28 7.54 -0.68
N ASP A 215 10.50 7.04 -0.46
CA ASP A 215 11.72 7.75 -0.83
C ASP A 215 11.81 8.00 -2.34
N ARG A 216 11.42 7.00 -3.15
CA ARG A 216 11.36 7.16 -4.61
C ARG A 216 10.32 8.20 -5.03
N LEU A 217 9.15 8.21 -4.41
CA LEU A 217 8.11 9.20 -4.71
C LEU A 217 8.53 10.62 -4.31
N LEU A 218 9.17 10.80 -3.15
CA LEU A 218 9.66 12.11 -2.70
C LEU A 218 10.79 12.67 -3.57
N ASN A 219 11.73 11.81 -3.99
CA ASN A 219 12.85 12.23 -4.84
C ASN A 219 12.40 12.68 -6.24
N LEU A 220 11.23 12.21 -6.71
CA LEU A 220 10.66 12.66 -7.99
C LEU A 220 10.09 14.08 -7.88
N ASP A 221 9.44 14.41 -6.77
CA ASP A 221 8.92 15.77 -6.50
C ASP A 221 10.05 16.82 -6.35
N GLU A 222 11.26 16.42 -5.94
CA GLU A 222 12.41 17.31 -5.81
C GLU A 222 13.14 17.56 -7.13
N GLY A 223 13.11 16.58 -8.07
CA GLY A 223 13.77 16.68 -9.38
C GLY A 223 13.13 17.67 -10.35
N ASP A 224 11.90 18.13 -10.06
CA ASP A 224 11.11 19.00 -10.94
C ASP A 224 10.96 20.44 -10.40
N ARG A 225 11.71 20.80 -9.34
CA ARG A 225 11.81 22.20 -8.92
C ARG A 225 12.80 22.91 -9.85
N PRO A 226 12.38 23.90 -10.66
CA PRO A 226 13.34 24.74 -11.35
C PRO A 226 14.24 25.39 -10.30
N THR A 227 15.56 25.16 -10.42
CA THR A 227 16.57 25.94 -9.70
C THR A 227 16.34 27.40 -10.07
N LEU A 228 15.67 28.13 -9.17
CA LEU A 228 15.59 29.58 -9.21
C LEU A 228 17.00 30.08 -8.86
N LEU A 229 17.82 30.23 -9.90
CA LEU A 229 18.95 31.15 -9.92
C LEU A 229 18.45 32.55 -10.28
#